data_AF-A0AAV5TKE4-F1
#
_entry.id   AF-A0AAV5TKE4-F1
#
_cell.length_a   1.000
_cell.length_b   1.000
_cell.length_c   1.000
_cell.angle_alpha   90.00
_cell.angle_beta   90.00
_cell.angle_gamma   90.00
#
_symmetry.space_group_name_H-M   'P 1'
#
loop_
_entity.id
_entity.type
_entity.pdbx_description
1 polymer ?
#
loop_
_entity_poly.entity_id
_entity_poly.type
_entity_poly.pdbx_seq_one_letter_code
_entity_poly.pdbx_strand_id
1 'polypeptide(L)'
;MDSVYQMAWISSFDFFKFLDRTDQIVIVKTVTLQLMILTNSFFSYCNNSSTCIFPDGSYFVWLDTMFDVIRNCNEIHLDRGEYALLKILLLCNPNWDKLSRSAFQLLSSTQQNYTNLLMDYCMRNHGASEGPARMATLLQLKNTIIHKVFK
;
A
#
# COMPACT_ATOMS: atom_id res chain seq x y z
N MET A 1 11.73 13.81 0.25
CA MET A 1 10.67 14.65 0.84
C MET A 1 9.40 13.83 1.16
N ASP A 2 9.10 12.78 0.39
CA ASP A 2 7.90 11.94 0.57
C ASP A 2 7.79 11.14 1.88
N SER A 3 8.90 10.75 2.51
CA SER A 3 8.86 9.96 3.75
C SER A 3 8.24 10.72 4.93
N VAL A 4 8.37 12.05 4.98
CA VAL A 4 7.74 12.89 6.01
C VAL A 4 6.23 12.89 5.87
N TYR A 5 5.73 13.04 4.63
CA TYR A 5 4.30 12.96 4.35
C TYR A 5 3.73 11.57 4.63
N GLN A 6 4.49 10.52 4.33
CA GLN A 6 4.11 9.15 4.68
C GLN A 6 4.03 8.95 6.20
N MET A 7 5.00 9.46 6.97
CA MET A 7 4.96 9.40 8.43
C MET A 7 3.75 10.17 9.00
N ALA A 8 3.46 11.36 8.48
CA ALA A 8 2.28 12.12 8.88
C ALA A 8 0.98 11.37 8.57
N TRP A 9 0.90 10.75 7.38
CA TRP A 9 -0.23 9.92 6.97
C TRP A 9 -0.39 8.69 7.89
N ILE A 10 0.69 7.95 8.18
CA ILE A 10 0.66 6.80 9.11
C ILE A 10 0.19 7.24 10.50
N SER A 11 0.73 8.35 10.99
CA SER A 11 0.43 8.87 12.33
C SER A 11 -0.98 9.44 12.48
N SER A 12 -1.68 9.65 11.36
CA SER A 12 -3.07 10.12 11.38
C SER A 12 -4.05 9.04 11.86
N PHE A 13 -3.70 7.75 11.71
CA PHE A 13 -4.57 6.65 12.09
C PHE A 13 -4.56 6.39 13.61
N ASP A 14 -5.73 6.27 14.20
CA ASP A 14 -5.86 6.05 15.64
C ASP A 14 -5.28 4.71 16.10
N PHE A 15 -5.48 3.64 15.31
CA PHE A 15 -4.88 2.34 15.62
C PHE A 15 -3.34 2.41 15.74
N PHE A 16 -2.70 3.31 14.98
CA PHE A 16 -1.25 3.46 15.03
C PHE A 16 -0.79 4.15 16.32
N LYS A 17 -1.60 5.09 16.84
CA LYS A 17 -1.32 5.80 18.10
C LYS A 17 -1.41 4.88 19.32
N PHE A 18 -2.19 3.79 19.24
CA PHE A 18 -2.29 2.79 20.30
C PHE A 18 -1.11 1.80 20.34
N LEU A 19 -0.23 1.82 19.34
CA LEU A 19 0.95 0.96 19.32
C LEU A 19 2.07 1.55 20.18
N ASP A 20 2.84 0.67 20.83
CA ASP A 20 4.03 1.06 21.55
C ASP A 20 5.10 1.64 20.62
N ARG A 21 5.96 2.50 21.16
CA ARG A 21 6.95 3.23 20.37
C ARG A 21 7.89 2.29 19.59
N THR A 22 8.24 1.15 20.18
CA THR A 22 9.06 0.12 19.52
C THR A 22 8.37 -0.45 18.28
N ASP A 23 7.09 -0.80 18.38
CA ASP A 23 6.30 -1.33 17.26
C ASP A 23 6.08 -0.27 16.18
N GLN A 24 5.79 0.98 16.58
CA GLN A 24 5.67 2.11 15.65
C GLN A 24 6.93 2.27 14.79
N ILE A 25 8.12 2.16 15.41
CA ILE A 25 9.40 2.28 14.71
C ILE A 25 9.58 1.12 13.73
N VAL A 26 9.29 -0.11 14.13
CA VAL A 26 9.38 -1.30 13.28
C VAL A 26 8.47 -1.17 12.05
N ILE A 27 7.20 -0.78 12.27
CA ILE A 27 6.21 -0.61 11.21
C ILE A 27 6.63 0.49 10.25
N VAL A 28 6.94 1.69 10.75
CA VAL A 28 7.31 2.83 9.90
C VAL A 28 8.54 2.49 9.07
N LYS A 29 9.58 1.90 9.66
CA LYS A 29 10.79 1.52 8.92
C LYS A 29 10.49 0.55 7.78
N THR A 30 9.61 -0.41 8.00
CA THR A 30 9.34 -1.47 7.03
C THR A 30 8.37 -1.02 5.95
N VAL A 31 7.30 -0.31 6.32
CA VAL A 31 6.23 0.07 5.39
C VAL A 31 6.59 1.28 4.51
N THR A 32 7.48 2.18 4.97
CA THR A 32 7.83 3.43 4.24
C THR A 32 8.24 3.14 2.80
N LEU A 33 9.08 2.12 2.56
CA LEU A 33 9.50 1.79 1.20
C LEU A 33 8.36 1.27 0.33
N GLN A 34 7.48 0.44 0.90
CA GLN A 34 6.30 -0.09 0.20
C GLN A 34 5.31 1.02 -0.16
N LEU A 35 5.09 1.96 0.77
CA LEU A 35 4.24 3.13 0.54
C LEU A 35 4.84 4.06 -0.52
N MET A 36 6.17 4.19 -0.56
CA MET A 36 6.86 4.96 -1.60
C MET A 36 6.68 4.35 -2.97
N ILE A 37 6.88 3.03 -3.10
CA ILE A 37 6.65 2.31 -4.35
C ILE A 37 5.21 2.52 -4.84
N LEU A 38 4.21 2.22 -4.00
CA LEU A 38 2.81 2.36 -4.39
C LEU A 38 2.43 3.81 -4.72
N THR A 39 2.88 4.78 -3.91
CA THR A 39 2.51 6.20 -4.09
C THR A 39 3.11 6.78 -5.37
N ASN A 40 4.39 6.55 -5.63
CA ASN A 40 5.05 7.10 -6.81
C ASN A 40 4.59 6.38 -8.08
N SER A 41 4.37 5.06 -8.02
CA SER A 41 3.82 4.33 -9.15
C SER A 41 2.41 4.78 -9.50
N PHE A 42 1.54 4.99 -8.49
CA PHE A 42 0.19 5.49 -8.71
C PHE A 42 0.19 6.93 -9.23
N PHE A 43 1.07 7.79 -8.70
CA PHE A 43 1.22 9.16 -9.19
C PHE A 43 1.68 9.19 -10.65
N SER A 44 2.67 8.37 -11.01
CA SER A 44 3.15 8.26 -12.39
C SER A 44 2.08 7.74 -13.34
N TYR A 45 1.33 6.72 -12.91
CA TYR A 45 0.16 6.20 -13.61
C TYR A 45 -0.89 7.29 -13.87
N CYS A 46 -1.24 8.07 -12.85
CA CYS A 46 -2.22 9.16 -12.99
C CYS A 46 -1.78 10.26 -13.97
N ASN A 47 -0.46 10.41 -14.19
CA ASN A 47 0.11 11.36 -15.13
C ASN A 47 0.42 10.74 -16.50
N ASN A 48 -0.06 9.52 -16.77
CA ASN A 48 0.21 8.77 -18.01
C ASN A 48 1.72 8.57 -18.30
N SER A 49 2.54 8.53 -17.25
CA SER A 49 3.98 8.27 -17.37
C SER A 49 4.26 6.79 -17.25
N SER A 50 5.05 6.24 -18.18
CA SER A 50 5.57 4.87 -18.09
C SER A 50 6.76 4.75 -17.15
N THR A 51 7.40 5.87 -16.81
CA THR A 51 8.55 5.95 -15.90
C THR A 51 8.16 6.61 -14.59
N CYS A 52 8.91 6.31 -13.52
CA CYS A 52 8.67 6.96 -12.22
C CYS A 52 8.95 8.46 -12.27
N ILE A 53 7.90 9.25 -12.02
CA ILE A 53 7.98 10.70 -11.80
C ILE A 53 7.66 11.00 -10.35
N PHE A 54 8.42 11.92 -9.76
CA PHE A 54 8.17 12.40 -8.41
C PHE A 54 7.27 13.64 -8.46
N PRO A 55 6.58 13.99 -7.36
CA PRO A 55 5.71 15.16 -7.31
C PRO A 55 6.39 16.51 -7.61
N ASP A 56 7.72 16.58 -7.46
CA ASP A 56 8.53 17.75 -7.79
C ASP A 56 8.96 17.81 -9.27
N GLY A 57 8.52 16.83 -10.07
CA GLY A 57 8.86 16.71 -11.49
C GLY A 57 10.20 16.01 -11.77
N SER A 58 10.93 15.58 -10.73
CA SER A 58 12.17 14.81 -10.92
C SER A 58 11.86 13.37 -11.38
N TYR A 59 12.82 12.74 -12.05
CA TYR A 59 12.79 11.31 -12.42
C TYR A 59 14.20 10.72 -12.35
N PHE A 60 14.30 9.44 -11.96
CA PHE A 60 15.57 8.74 -11.84
C PHE A 60 15.52 7.43 -12.63
N VAL A 61 16.29 7.38 -13.73
CA VAL A 61 16.28 6.25 -14.67
C VAL A 61 16.74 4.94 -14.02
N TRP A 62 17.63 4.98 -13.03
CA TRP A 62 18.11 3.77 -12.34
C TRP A 62 17.10 3.16 -11.34
N LEU A 63 16.00 3.86 -11.03
CA LEU A 63 14.95 3.33 -10.16
C LEU A 63 13.82 2.63 -10.92
N ASP A 64 13.89 2.53 -12.25
CA ASP A 64 12.74 2.10 -13.07
C ASP A 64 12.25 0.70 -12.69
N THR A 65 13.16 -0.24 -12.42
CA THR A 65 12.82 -1.61 -11.97
C THR A 65 12.18 -1.65 -10.58
N MET A 66 12.43 -0.64 -9.74
CA MET A 66 11.78 -0.50 -8.44
C MET A 66 10.29 -0.14 -8.58
N PHE A 67 9.94 0.53 -9.67
CA PHE A 67 8.60 1.06 -9.94
C PHE A 67 7.86 0.34 -11.09
N ASP A 68 8.22 -0.91 -11.44
CA ASP A 68 7.44 -1.76 -12.37
C ASP A 68 5.93 -1.85 -12.02
N VAL A 69 5.59 -1.53 -10.75
CA VAL A 69 4.23 -1.38 -10.26
C VAL A 69 3.42 -0.37 -11.09
N ILE A 70 4.04 0.60 -11.78
CA ILE A 70 3.39 1.50 -12.76
C ILE A 70 2.70 0.68 -13.85
N ARG A 71 3.37 -0.35 -14.38
CA ARG A 71 2.80 -1.22 -15.40
C ARG A 71 1.62 -1.98 -14.84
N ASN A 72 1.73 -2.51 -13.62
CA ASN A 72 0.61 -3.18 -12.96
C ASN A 72 -0.59 -2.25 -12.75
N CYS A 73 -0.37 -1.00 -12.33
CA CYS A 73 -1.44 0.00 -12.19
C CYS A 73 -2.15 0.26 -13.53
N ASN A 74 -1.40 0.32 -14.63
CA ASN A 74 -1.96 0.47 -15.97
C ASN A 74 -2.75 -0.79 -16.40
N GLU A 75 -2.17 -1.98 -16.25
CA GLU A 75 -2.77 -3.26 -16.65
C GLU A 75 -4.12 -3.51 -15.97
N ILE A 76 -4.20 -3.20 -14.67
CA ILE A 76 -5.41 -3.43 -13.89
C ILE A 76 -6.34 -2.22 -13.86
N HIS A 77 -5.96 -1.08 -14.45
CA HIS A 77 -6.68 0.19 -14.31
C HIS A 77 -7.00 0.50 -12.84
N LEU A 78 -5.96 0.62 -12.01
CA LEU A 78 -6.11 0.82 -10.57
C LEU A 78 -6.83 2.15 -10.29
N ASP A 79 -7.96 2.10 -9.59
CA ASP A 79 -8.71 3.31 -9.26
C ASP A 79 -8.24 3.95 -7.93
N ARG A 80 -8.72 5.19 -7.66
CA ARG A 80 -8.33 5.95 -6.46
C ARG A 80 -8.78 5.33 -5.14
N GLY A 81 -9.97 4.71 -5.10
CA GLY A 81 -10.50 4.04 -3.93
C GLY A 81 -9.74 2.75 -3.63
N GLU A 82 -9.45 1.95 -4.67
CA GLU A 82 -8.63 0.75 -4.57
C GLU A 82 -7.21 1.07 -4.12
N TYR A 83 -6.60 2.12 -4.70
CA TYR A 83 -5.30 2.65 -4.27
C TYR A 83 -5.30 2.99 -2.77
N ALA A 84 -6.31 3.74 -2.31
CA ALA A 84 -6.38 4.16 -0.91
C ALA A 84 -6.49 2.97 0.05
N LEU A 85 -7.32 1.99 -0.29
CA LEU A 85 -7.49 0.76 0.50
C LEU A 85 -6.23 -0.11 0.48
N LEU A 86 -5.58 -0.28 -0.67
CA LEU A 86 -4.31 -0.99 -0.79
C LEU A 86 -3.21 -0.36 0.07
N LYS A 87 -3.14 0.97 0.08
CA LYS A 87 -2.17 1.72 0.90
C LYS A 87 -2.35 1.42 2.39
N ILE A 88 -3.60 1.34 2.85
CA ILE A 88 -3.94 0.97 4.24
C ILE A 88 -3.60 -0.50 4.50
N LEU A 89 -3.90 -1.41 3.57
CA LEU A 89 -3.59 -2.84 3.72
C LEU A 89 -2.08 -3.15 3.75
N LEU A 90 -1.25 -2.32 3.10
CA LEU A 90 0.21 -2.38 3.26
C LEU A 90 0.63 -1.98 4.69
N LEU A 91 0.07 -0.88 5.22
CA LEU A 91 0.31 -0.45 6.60
C LEU A 91 -0.12 -1.51 7.63
N CYS A 92 -1.26 -2.14 7.41
CA CYS A 92 -1.83 -3.13 8.31
C CYS A 92 -1.29 -4.55 8.10
N ASN A 93 -0.06 -4.74 7.61
CA ASN A 93 0.51 -6.08 7.50
C ASN A 93 1.00 -6.58 8.88
N PRO A 94 0.45 -7.67 9.43
CA PRO A 94 0.86 -8.15 10.76
C PRO A 94 2.17 -8.94 10.73
N ASN A 95 2.69 -9.27 9.55
CA ASN A 95 3.85 -10.14 9.39
C ASN A 95 5.19 -9.38 9.42
N TRP A 96 5.25 -8.26 10.15
CA TRP A 96 6.52 -7.56 10.36
C TRP A 96 7.35 -8.26 11.43
N ASP A 97 8.65 -8.39 11.16
CA ASP A 97 9.59 -8.95 12.12
C ASP A 97 9.60 -8.12 13.41
N LYS A 98 9.64 -8.80 14.56
CA LYS A 98 9.81 -8.21 15.90
C LYS A 98 8.62 -7.37 16.41
N LEU A 99 7.41 -7.55 15.86
CA LEU A 99 6.22 -6.99 16.47
C LEU A 99 5.88 -7.65 17.81
N SER A 100 5.38 -6.85 18.75
CA SER A 100 4.73 -7.36 19.95
C SER A 100 3.45 -8.14 19.62
N ARG A 101 3.02 -9.00 20.55
CA ARG A 101 1.77 -9.78 20.40
C ARG A 101 0.53 -8.87 20.34
N SER A 102 0.53 -7.77 21.09
CA SER A 102 -0.54 -6.78 21.08
C SER A 102 -0.60 -6.05 19.74
N ALA A 103 0.56 -5.62 19.21
CA ALA A 103 0.63 -4.99 17.89
C ALA A 103 0.17 -5.94 16.78
N PHE A 104 0.59 -7.19 16.82
CA PHE A 104 0.11 -8.22 15.89
C PHE A 104 -1.42 -8.33 15.90
N GLN A 105 -2.03 -8.47 17.08
CA GLN A 105 -3.49 -8.59 17.22
C GLN A 105 -4.24 -7.34 16.72
N LEU A 106 -3.73 -6.15 17.06
CA LEU A 106 -4.30 -4.89 16.62
C LEU A 106 -4.21 -4.72 15.09
N LEU A 107 -3.07 -5.03 14.49
CA LEU A 107 -2.89 -4.96 13.04
C LEU A 107 -3.73 -6.02 12.32
N SER A 108 -3.79 -7.26 12.82
CA SER A 108 -4.61 -8.32 12.21
C SER A 108 -6.11 -7.96 12.20
N SER A 109 -6.64 -7.46 13.31
CA SER A 109 -8.04 -7.03 13.39
C SER A 109 -8.32 -5.84 12.48
N THR A 110 -7.42 -4.85 12.45
CA THR A 110 -7.52 -3.69 11.56
C THR A 110 -7.45 -4.12 10.09
N GLN A 111 -6.52 -5.01 9.74
CA GLN A 111 -6.36 -5.55 8.40
C GLN A 111 -7.63 -6.27 7.93
N GLN A 112 -8.24 -7.08 8.79
CA GLN A 112 -9.48 -7.78 8.46
C GLN A 112 -10.60 -6.79 8.12
N ASN A 113 -10.75 -5.71 8.90
CA ASN A 113 -11.76 -4.68 8.65
C ASN A 113 -11.58 -4.02 7.28
N TYR A 114 -10.35 -3.61 6.94
CA TYR A 114 -10.07 -3.00 5.63
C TYR A 114 -10.14 -4.00 4.48
N THR A 115 -9.87 -5.28 4.73
CA THR A 115 -10.02 -6.36 3.74
C THR A 115 -11.49 -6.57 3.40
N ASN A 116 -12.37 -6.56 4.40
CA ASN A 116 -13.83 -6.61 4.19
C ASN A 116 -14.31 -5.37 3.43
N LEU A 117 -13.85 -4.18 3.81
CA LEU A 117 -14.19 -2.94 3.10
C LEU A 117 -13.74 -2.95 1.64
N LEU A 118 -12.57 -3.52 1.34
CA LEU A 118 -12.10 -3.72 -0.02
C LEU A 118 -13.00 -4.68 -0.80
N MET A 119 -13.42 -5.79 -0.18
CA MET A 119 -14.37 -6.71 -0.79
C MET A 119 -15.69 -6.01 -1.13
N ASP A 120 -16.25 -5.26 -0.18
CA ASP A 120 -17.49 -4.48 -0.39
C ASP A 120 -17.34 -3.42 -1.48
N TYR A 121 -16.16 -2.80 -1.58
CA TYR A 121 -15.84 -1.86 -2.65
C TYR A 121 -15.81 -2.54 -4.02
N CYS A 122 -15.09 -3.67 -4.12
CA CYS A 122 -15.01 -4.46 -5.36
C CYS A 122 -16.40 -4.95 -5.81
N MET A 123 -17.19 -5.49 -4.88
CA MET A 123 -18.54 -6.00 -5.18
C MET A 123 -19.48 -4.90 -5.65
N ARG A 124 -19.39 -3.68 -5.10
CA ARG A 124 -20.23 -2.55 -5.51
C ARG A 124 -19.87 -2.01 -6.89
N ASN A 125 -18.58 -1.97 -7.24
CA ASN A 125 -18.12 -1.35 -8.48
C ASN A 125 -18.02 -2.33 -9.65
N HIS A 126 -17.79 -3.61 -9.39
CA HIS A 126 -17.60 -4.65 -10.42
C HIS A 126 -18.70 -5.73 -10.41
N GLY A 127 -19.61 -5.69 -9.43
CA GLY A 127 -20.72 -6.64 -9.29
C GLY A 127 -20.34 -7.95 -8.59
N ALA A 128 -21.33 -8.80 -8.35
CA ALA A 128 -21.15 -10.01 -7.54
C ALA A 128 -20.32 -11.12 -8.21
N SER A 129 -20.25 -11.13 -9.55
CA SER A 129 -19.45 -12.09 -10.31
C SER A 129 -17.97 -11.70 -10.32
N GLU A 130 -17.66 -10.44 -10.66
CA GLU A 130 -16.28 -9.99 -10.89
C GLU A 130 -15.62 -9.38 -9.65
N GLY A 131 -16.40 -8.95 -8.64
CA GLY A 131 -15.89 -8.38 -7.40
C GLY A 131 -14.83 -9.23 -6.68
N PRO A 132 -15.05 -10.55 -6.46
CA PRO A 132 -14.03 -11.41 -5.85
C PRO A 132 -12.75 -11.52 -6.70
N ALA A 133 -12.89 -11.64 -8.03
CA ALA A 133 -11.76 -11.70 -8.95
C ALA A 133 -10.95 -10.39 -8.90
N ARG A 134 -11.63 -9.24 -8.87
CA ARG A 134 -11.01 -7.94 -8.71
C ARG A 134 -10.22 -7.83 -7.41
N MET A 135 -10.82 -8.26 -6.30
CA MET A 135 -10.12 -8.28 -5.01
C MET A 135 -8.86 -9.14 -5.05
N ALA A 136 -8.91 -10.32 -5.68
CA ALA A 136 -7.74 -11.18 -5.84
C ALA A 136 -6.61 -10.48 -6.63
N THR A 137 -6.95 -9.78 -7.71
CA THR A 137 -5.98 -8.97 -8.48
C THR A 137 -5.32 -7.88 -7.62
N LEU A 138 -6.11 -7.17 -6.81
CA LEU A 138 -5.59 -6.12 -5.92
C LEU A 138 -4.68 -6.70 -4.82
N LEU A 139 -5.04 -7.85 -4.24
CA LEU A 139 -4.20 -8.53 -3.26
C LEU A 139 -2.90 -9.07 -3.88
N GLN A 140 -2.94 -9.50 -5.15
CA GLN A 140 -1.74 -9.88 -5.88
C GLN A 140 -0.79 -8.68 -6.06
N LEU A 141 -1.33 -7.51 -6.43
CA LEU A 141 -0.54 -6.28 -6.51
C LEU A 141 0.12 -5.92 -5.16
N LYS A 142 -0.65 -5.99 -4.06
CA LYS A 142 -0.13 -5.80 -2.70
C LYS A 142 1.07 -6.73 -2.43
N ASN A 143 0.93 -8.02 -2.76
CA ASN A 143 2.00 -9.00 -2.54
C ASN A 143 3.24 -8.71 -3.40
N THR A 144 3.07 -8.31 -4.66
CA THR A 144 4.18 -7.88 -5.52
C THR A 144 4.97 -6.72 -4.89
N ILE A 145 4.28 -5.74 -4.30
CA ILE A 145 4.92 -4.60 -3.62
C ILE A 145 5.69 -5.07 -2.39
N ILE A 146 5.10 -5.93 -1.56
CA ILE A 146 5.75 -6.48 -0.36
C ILE A 146 7.04 -7.19 -0.74
N HIS A 147 7.01 -8.10 -1.72
CA HIS A 147 8.19 -8.88 -2.12
C HIS A 147 9.29 -8.06 -2.78
N LYS A 148 8.99 -6.93 -3.43
CA LYS A 148 10.01 -6.05 -4.02
C LYS A 148 10.93 -5.42 -2.97
N VAL A 149 10.48 -5.27 -1.73
CA VAL A 149 11.25 -4.63 -0.64
C VAL A 149 12.19 -5.61 0.09
N PHE A 150 11.97 -6.92 -0.05
CA PHE A 150 12.75 -7.97 0.62
C PHE A 150 13.78 -8.66 -0.27
N LYS A 151 14.24 -8.01 -1.35
CA LYS A 151 15.34 -8.48 -2.20
C LYS A 151 16.66 -7.81 -1.85
#